data_AF-A0A935DKR1-F1
#
_entry.id   AF-A0A935DKR1-F1
#
_cell.length_a   1.000
_cell.length_b   1.000
_cell.length_c   1.000
_cell.angle_alpha   90.00
_cell.angle_beta   90.00
_cell.angle_gamma   90.00
#
_symmetry.space_group_name_H-M   'P 1'
#
loop_
_entity.id
_entity.type
_entity.pdbx_description
1 polymer ?
#
loop_
_entity_poly.entity_id
_entity_poly.type
_entity_poly.pdbx_seq_one_letter_code
_entity_poly.pdbx_strand_id
1 'polypeptide(L)'
;MRVARYASPNEISHHGPSKLDAALSLLEAGGNDLSSGKLPVDFGRVRVSVERDGKTSRVALDDASVDEIAAAVKAALRANKKAPGTHPMVKAVTKALAADKTLRGVTVRRVGQRTSLANIDDAAWPALKRALRGLKLPVG
;
A
#
# COMPACT_ATOMS: atom_id res chain seq x y z
N MET A 1 -19.40 21.57 -3.04
CA MET A 1 -18.54 21.07 -4.15
C MET A 1 -17.11 21.53 -3.88
N ARG A 2 -16.17 20.61 -3.59
CA ARG A 2 -14.79 20.99 -3.20
C ARG A 2 -13.91 21.45 -4.38
N VAL A 3 -14.28 21.06 -5.60
CA VAL A 3 -13.58 21.40 -6.85
C VAL A 3 -13.35 22.91 -6.98
N ALA A 4 -14.34 23.75 -6.63
CA ALA A 4 -14.24 25.21 -6.70
C ALA A 4 -13.17 25.81 -5.76
N ARG A 5 -12.67 25.06 -4.78
CA ARG A 5 -11.57 25.50 -3.88
C ARG A 5 -10.18 25.22 -4.46
N TYR A 6 -10.05 24.27 -5.38
CA TYR A 6 -8.77 23.75 -5.85
C TYR A 6 -8.55 23.89 -7.35
N ALA A 7 -9.60 24.09 -8.13
CA ALA A 7 -9.57 24.24 -9.58
C ALA A 7 -10.01 25.64 -10.02
N SER A 8 -9.33 26.17 -11.02
CA SER A 8 -9.70 27.40 -11.70
C SER A 8 -10.95 27.22 -12.57
N PRO A 9 -11.71 28.29 -12.89
CA PRO A 9 -12.85 28.20 -13.81
C PRO A 9 -12.48 27.61 -15.18
N ASN A 10 -11.25 27.87 -15.65
CA ASN A 10 -10.76 27.31 -16.90
C ASN A 10 -10.59 25.78 -16.83
N GLU A 11 -10.03 25.26 -15.72
CA GLU A 11 -9.89 23.81 -15.51
C GLU A 11 -11.25 23.12 -15.35
N ILE A 12 -12.19 23.76 -14.67
CA ILE A 12 -13.57 23.25 -14.55
C ILE A 12 -14.23 23.15 -15.92
N SER A 13 -13.99 24.13 -16.78
CA SER A 13 -14.52 24.16 -18.14
C SER A 13 -13.85 23.10 -19.04
N HIS A 14 -12.55 22.87 -18.85
CA HIS A 14 -11.78 21.95 -19.68
C HIS A 14 -12.01 20.47 -19.32
N HIS A 15 -11.92 20.10 -18.04
CA HIS A 15 -12.00 18.70 -17.61
C HIS A 15 -13.38 18.31 -17.08
N GLY A 16 -14.23 19.28 -16.74
CA GLY A 16 -15.51 19.06 -16.08
C GLY A 16 -15.38 18.80 -14.57
N PRO A 17 -16.40 19.15 -13.78
CA PRO A 17 -16.34 19.07 -12.32
C PRO A 17 -16.18 17.64 -11.79
N SER A 18 -16.78 16.64 -12.46
CA SER A 18 -16.71 15.23 -12.04
C SER A 18 -15.29 14.65 -12.14
N LYS A 19 -14.57 14.98 -13.22
CA LYS A 19 -13.20 14.49 -13.45
C LYS A 19 -12.21 15.10 -12.46
N LEU A 20 -12.37 16.39 -12.17
CA LEU A 20 -11.58 17.09 -11.17
C LEU A 20 -11.83 16.57 -9.76
N ASP A 21 -13.08 16.25 -9.40
CA ASP A 21 -13.38 15.66 -8.09
C ASP A 21 -12.75 14.26 -7.92
N ALA A 22 -12.75 13.47 -9.00
CA ALA A 22 -12.07 12.18 -9.03
C ALA A 22 -10.53 12.33 -8.91
N ALA A 23 -9.95 13.32 -9.58
CA ALA A 23 -8.53 13.64 -9.48
C ALA A 23 -8.11 14.08 -8.07
N LEU A 24 -8.92 14.92 -7.41
CA LEU A 24 -8.70 15.31 -6.01
C LEU A 24 -8.76 14.10 -5.08
N SER A 25 -9.73 13.20 -5.30
CA SER A 25 -9.82 11.94 -4.54
C SER A 25 -8.57 11.07 -4.72
N LEU A 26 -7.99 11.04 -5.93
CA LEU A 26 -6.74 10.31 -6.19
C LEU A 26 -5.57 10.90 -5.41
N LEU A 27 -5.46 12.23 -5.36
CA LEU A 27 -4.40 12.90 -4.62
C LEU A 27 -4.49 12.63 -3.11
N GLU A 28 -5.69 12.72 -2.54
CA GLU A 28 -5.96 12.37 -1.13
C GLU A 28 -5.65 10.90 -0.86
N ALA A 29 -6.11 10.00 -1.74
CA ALA A 29 -5.85 8.57 -1.63
C ALA A 29 -4.35 8.24 -1.78
N GLY A 30 -3.57 9.09 -2.45
CA GLY A 30 -2.11 9.00 -2.54
C GLY A 30 -1.37 9.56 -1.31
N GLY A 31 -2.08 10.12 -0.33
CA GLY A 31 -1.51 10.67 0.91
C GLY A 31 -1.19 12.16 0.85
N ASN A 32 -1.65 12.88 -0.17
CA ASN A 32 -1.55 14.35 -0.19
C ASN A 32 -2.61 14.93 0.75
N ASP A 33 -2.17 15.69 1.74
CA ASP A 33 -3.07 16.37 2.66
C ASP A 33 -3.63 17.65 2.03
N LEU A 34 -4.77 17.50 1.36
CA LEU A 34 -5.51 18.62 0.77
C LEU A 34 -6.24 19.47 1.83
N SER A 35 -6.29 19.05 3.10
CA SER A 35 -6.96 19.79 4.18
C SER A 35 -6.24 21.08 4.56
N SER A 36 -4.93 21.16 4.27
CA SER A 36 -4.07 22.31 4.58
C SER A 36 -4.26 23.54 3.68
N GLY A 37 -5.18 23.50 2.71
CA GLY A 37 -5.57 24.68 1.92
C GLY A 37 -4.50 25.22 0.98
N LYS A 38 -3.48 24.43 0.62
CA LYS A 38 -2.52 24.80 -0.43
C LYS A 38 -3.24 24.95 -1.78
N LEU A 39 -3.51 26.21 -2.12
CA LEU A 39 -3.89 26.75 -3.43
C LEU A 39 -3.01 26.22 -4.56
N PRO A 40 -3.49 26.39 -5.81
CA PRO A 40 -4.32 25.42 -6.52
C PRO A 40 -3.56 24.13 -6.85
N VAL A 41 -4.30 23.04 -7.01
CA VAL A 41 -3.73 21.77 -7.48
C VAL A 41 -3.34 21.96 -8.94
N ASP A 42 -2.07 21.73 -9.29
CA ASP A 42 -1.63 21.69 -10.69
C ASP A 42 -2.12 20.37 -11.32
N PHE A 43 -3.31 20.40 -11.92
CA PHE A 43 -3.93 19.23 -12.54
C PHE A 43 -3.14 18.71 -13.75
N GLY A 44 -2.32 19.54 -14.39
CA GLY A 44 -1.42 19.14 -15.49
C GLY A 44 -0.29 18.22 -15.04
N ARG A 45 0.06 18.24 -13.74
CA ARG A 45 1.05 17.33 -13.14
C ARG A 45 0.43 16.04 -12.60
N VAL A 46 -0.90 15.95 -12.52
CA VAL A 46 -1.57 14.77 -12.00
C VAL A 46 -1.39 13.62 -12.98
N ARG A 47 -0.75 12.54 -12.50
CA ARG A 47 -0.56 11.31 -13.26
C ARG A 47 -1.46 10.23 -12.70
N VAL A 48 -2.26 9.63 -13.56
CA VAL A 48 -3.16 8.53 -13.22
C VAL A 48 -2.48 7.23 -13.59
N SER A 49 -2.39 6.29 -12.64
CA SER A 49 -1.92 4.94 -12.94
C SER A 49 -3.07 4.13 -13.51
N VAL A 50 -2.95 3.72 -14.76
CA VAL A 50 -4.00 3.06 -15.53
C VAL A 50 -3.48 1.73 -16.03
N GLU A 51 -4.30 0.69 -15.89
CA GLU A 51 -4.01 -0.64 -16.42
C GLU A 51 -4.75 -0.83 -17.75
N ARG A 52 -3.98 -0.99 -18.82
CA ARG A 52 -4.49 -1.30 -20.17
C ARG A 52 -3.71 -2.51 -20.68
N ASP A 53 -4.40 -3.50 -21.21
CA ASP A 53 -3.79 -4.72 -21.77
C ASP A 53 -2.81 -5.44 -20.82
N GLY A 54 -3.14 -5.47 -19.52
CA GLY A 54 -2.32 -6.09 -18.48
C GLY A 54 -1.03 -5.33 -18.14
N LYS A 55 -0.86 -4.10 -18.63
CA LYS A 55 0.26 -3.22 -18.31
C LYS A 55 -0.23 -1.98 -17.56
N THR A 56 0.40 -1.68 -16.44
CA THR A 56 0.19 -0.43 -15.71
C THR A 56 1.07 0.66 -16.32
N SER A 57 0.46 1.76 -16.75
CA SER A 57 1.15 2.96 -17.25
C SER A 57 0.68 4.21 -16.50
N ARG A 58 1.51 5.26 -16.49
CA ARG A 58 1.15 6.56 -15.91
C ARG A 58 0.77 7.52 -17.03
N VAL A 59 -0.50 7.85 -17.12
CA VAL A 59 -1.03 8.77 -18.14
C VAL A 59 -1.36 10.13 -17.52
N ALA A 60 -1.46 11.17 -18.35
CA ALA A 60 -1.94 12.47 -17.88
C ALA A 60 -3.42 12.40 -17.50
N LEU A 61 -3.90 13.36 -16.71
CA LEU A 61 -5.31 13.43 -16.33
C LEU A 61 -6.22 13.48 -17.57
N ASP A 62 -5.81 14.18 -18.63
CA ASP A 62 -6.57 14.29 -19.87
C ASP A 62 -6.84 12.95 -20.56
N ASP A 63 -5.82 12.11 -20.61
CA ASP A 63 -5.86 10.80 -21.28
C ASP A 63 -6.55 9.71 -20.43
N ALA A 64 -6.86 10.02 -19.16
CA ALA A 64 -7.54 9.12 -18.25
C ALA A 64 -9.05 9.35 -18.27
N SER A 65 -9.82 8.27 -18.38
CA SER A 65 -11.26 8.29 -18.15
C SER A 65 -11.59 8.39 -16.65
N VAL A 66 -12.82 8.80 -16.34
CA VAL A 66 -13.30 8.88 -14.94
C VAL A 66 -13.26 7.51 -14.26
N ASP A 67 -13.59 6.45 -14.98
CA ASP A 67 -13.55 5.08 -14.44
C ASP A 67 -12.13 4.61 -14.14
N GLU A 68 -11.16 4.95 -14.99
CA GLU A 68 -9.75 4.66 -14.76
C GLU A 68 -9.21 5.45 -13.56
N ILE A 69 -9.62 6.72 -13.40
CA ILE A 69 -9.27 7.52 -12.21
C ILE A 69 -9.86 6.86 -10.96
N ALA A 70 -11.13 6.46 -10.98
CA ALA A 70 -11.78 5.80 -9.85
C ALA A 70 -11.12 4.45 -9.49
N ALA A 71 -10.69 3.68 -10.49
CA ALA A 71 -9.90 2.46 -10.29
C ALA A 71 -8.55 2.77 -9.63
N ALA A 72 -7.86 3.82 -10.10
CA ALA A 72 -6.62 4.29 -9.49
C ALA A 72 -6.80 4.74 -8.04
N VAL A 73 -7.91 5.43 -7.71
CA VAL A 73 -8.25 5.79 -6.32
C VAL A 73 -8.40 4.53 -5.46
N LYS A 74 -9.16 3.53 -5.93
CA LYS A 74 -9.33 2.27 -5.20
C LYS A 74 -8.00 1.55 -4.98
N ALA A 75 -7.13 1.53 -5.98
CA ALA A 75 -5.80 0.95 -5.88
C ALA A 75 -4.92 1.70 -4.87
N ALA A 76 -4.91 3.04 -4.93
CA ALA A 76 -4.17 3.89 -4.00
C ALA A 76 -4.65 3.70 -2.56
N LEU A 77 -5.97 3.67 -2.32
CA LEU A 77 -6.53 3.39 -1.00
C LEU A 77 -6.15 2.00 -0.48
N ARG A 78 -6.10 0.98 -1.34
CA ARG A 78 -5.64 -0.36 -0.96
C ARG A 78 -4.15 -0.38 -0.62
N ALA A 79 -3.32 0.36 -1.36
CA ALA A 79 -1.90 0.49 -1.07
C ALA A 79 -1.65 1.28 0.24
N ASN A 80 -2.45 2.32 0.49
CA ASN A 80 -2.36 3.15 1.69
C ASN A 80 -3.07 2.58 2.92
N LYS A 81 -3.89 1.52 2.78
CA LYS A 81 -4.18 0.65 3.91
C LYS A 81 -2.84 0.05 4.34
N LYS A 82 -2.21 0.68 5.35
CA LYS A 82 -1.09 0.10 6.09
C LYS A 82 -1.49 -1.36 6.37
N ALA A 83 -0.84 -2.29 5.69
CA ALA A 83 -0.99 -3.70 6.03
C ALA A 83 -0.82 -3.77 7.55
N PRO A 84 -1.72 -4.42 8.30
CA PRO A 84 -1.64 -4.47 9.74
C PRO A 84 -0.21 -4.85 10.10
N GLY A 85 0.49 -3.95 10.80
CA GLY A 85 1.92 -4.09 11.02
C GLY A 85 2.20 -5.48 11.58
N THR A 86 3.08 -6.23 10.92
CA THR A 86 3.43 -7.58 11.35
C THR A 86 3.80 -7.52 12.83
N HIS A 87 3.09 -8.28 13.67
CA HIS A 87 3.27 -8.25 15.11
C HIS A 87 4.75 -8.40 15.47
N PRO A 88 5.31 -7.60 16.42
CA PRO A 88 6.74 -7.62 16.77
C PRO A 88 7.29 -9.02 17.02
N MET A 89 6.51 -9.88 17.69
CA MET A 89 6.83 -11.30 17.89
C MET A 89 7.01 -12.08 16.57
N VAL A 90 6.09 -11.94 15.60
CA VAL A 90 6.22 -12.60 14.29
C VAL A 90 7.46 -12.07 13.58
N LYS A 91 7.69 -10.76 13.59
CA LYS A 91 8.87 -10.14 12.99
C LYS A 91 10.18 -10.65 13.59
N ALA A 92 10.26 -10.78 14.92
CA ALA A 92 11.42 -11.29 15.62
C ALA A 92 11.72 -12.75 15.26
N VAL A 93 10.69 -13.61 15.27
CA VAL A 93 10.81 -15.02 14.90
C VAL A 93 11.22 -15.16 13.43
N THR A 94 10.51 -14.51 12.50
CA THR A 94 10.87 -14.55 11.07
C THR A 94 12.30 -14.09 10.81
N LYS A 95 12.77 -13.04 11.51
CA LYS A 95 14.16 -12.55 11.38
C LYS A 95 15.18 -13.60 11.85
N ALA A 96 14.92 -14.29 12.96
CA ALA A 96 15.81 -15.33 13.45
C ALA A 96 15.85 -16.56 12.52
N LEU A 97 14.71 -16.92 11.94
CA LEU A 97 14.64 -18.02 10.96
C LEU A 97 15.34 -17.65 9.64
N ALA A 98 15.21 -16.41 9.18
CA ALA A 98 15.83 -15.96 7.93
C ALA A 98 17.37 -16.00 7.92
N ALA A 99 18.00 -16.07 9.11
CA ALA A 99 19.45 -16.18 9.24
C ALA A 99 20.00 -17.53 8.74
N ASP A 100 19.19 -18.60 8.74
CA ASP A 100 19.57 -19.92 8.26
C ASP A 100 18.83 -20.24 6.95
N LYS A 101 19.58 -20.60 5.89
CA LYS A 101 18.99 -20.90 4.57
C LYS A 101 18.03 -22.08 4.63
N THR A 102 18.27 -23.04 5.52
CA THR A 102 17.43 -24.24 5.70
C THR A 102 16.05 -23.92 6.27
N LEU A 103 15.85 -22.74 6.86
CA LEU A 103 14.61 -22.34 7.51
C LEU A 103 13.78 -21.34 6.68
N ARG A 104 14.20 -21.00 5.46
CA ARG A 104 13.52 -20.00 4.62
C ARG A 104 12.11 -20.41 4.18
N GLY A 105 11.79 -21.71 4.20
CA GLY A 105 10.45 -22.23 3.91
C GLY A 105 9.49 -22.22 5.11
N VAL A 106 10.00 -22.00 6.32
CA VAL A 106 9.21 -22.04 7.55
C VAL A 106 8.29 -20.83 7.62
N THR A 107 6.99 -21.09 7.75
CA THR A 107 5.96 -20.05 7.85
C THR A 107 5.69 -19.73 9.30
N VAL A 108 5.77 -18.44 9.66
CA VAL A 108 5.42 -17.94 11.00
C VAL A 108 4.08 -17.24 10.92
N ARG A 109 3.11 -17.69 11.71
CA ARG A 109 1.78 -17.08 11.77
C ARG A 109 1.39 -16.79 13.21
N ARG A 110 0.74 -15.64 13.42
CA ARG A 110 0.07 -15.31 14.68
C ARG A 110 -1.45 -15.25 14.48
N VAL A 111 -2.19 -15.88 15.39
CA VAL A 111 -3.65 -15.81 15.46
C VAL A 111 -4.02 -15.50 16.91
N GLY A 112 -4.63 -14.33 17.15
CA GLY A 112 -4.87 -13.82 18.50
C GLY A 112 -3.56 -13.70 19.30
N GLN A 113 -3.47 -14.42 20.42
CA GLN A 113 -2.29 -14.48 21.28
C GLN A 113 -1.36 -15.67 20.99
N ARG A 114 -1.67 -16.51 19.99
CA ARG A 114 -0.88 -17.70 19.66
C ARG A 114 0.03 -17.44 18.47
N THR A 115 1.29 -17.84 18.58
CA THR A 115 2.24 -17.88 17.45
C THR A 115 2.52 -19.32 17.09
N SER A 116 2.46 -19.63 15.81
CA SER A 116 2.61 -20.97 15.24
C SER A 116 3.66 -20.96 14.14
N LEU A 117 4.38 -22.06 14.02
CA LEU A 117 5.33 -22.34 12.96
C LEU A 117 4.76 -23.46 12.09
N ALA A 118 4.85 -23.32 10.77
CA ALA A 118 4.38 -24.30 9.80
C ALA A 118 5.41 -24.50 8.68
N ASN A 119 5.22 -25.54 7.85
CA ASN A 119 6.11 -25.90 6.74
C ASN A 119 7.57 -26.11 7.20
N ILE A 120 7.75 -26.87 8.28
CA ILE A 120 9.07 -27.25 8.79
C ILE A 120 9.41 -28.60 8.16
N ASP A 121 10.47 -28.62 7.35
CA ASP A 121 11.08 -29.87 6.86
C ASP A 121 11.70 -30.64 8.04
N ASP A 122 11.59 -31.96 8.05
CA ASP A 122 12.15 -32.80 9.11
C ASP A 122 13.68 -32.63 9.23
N ALA A 123 14.37 -32.38 8.12
CA ALA A 123 15.81 -32.08 8.13
C ALA A 123 16.14 -30.71 8.79
N ALA A 124 15.16 -29.82 8.89
CA ALA A 124 15.36 -28.46 9.40
C ALA A 124 15.19 -28.35 10.93
N TRP A 125 14.72 -29.39 11.63
CA TRP A 125 14.52 -29.38 13.09
C TRP A 125 15.77 -29.00 13.90
N PRO A 126 16.99 -29.51 13.61
CA PRO A 126 18.18 -29.12 14.35
C PRO A 126 18.54 -27.64 14.16
N ALA A 127 18.33 -27.09 12.96
CA ALA A 127 18.53 -25.67 12.67
C ALA A 127 17.49 -24.80 13.39
N LEU A 128 16.22 -25.22 13.37
CA LEU A 128 15.13 -24.55 14.06
C LEU A 128 15.39 -24.45 15.56
N LYS A 129 15.80 -25.55 16.20
CA LYS A 129 16.13 -25.58 17.64
C LYS A 129 17.26 -24.59 17.99
N ARG A 130 18.30 -24.51 17.15
CA ARG A 130 19.40 -23.55 17.34
C ARG A 130 18.91 -22.10 17.20
N ALA A 131 18.11 -21.82 16.18
CA ALA A 131 17.56 -20.49 15.92
C ALA A 131 16.65 -20.00 17.07
N LEU A 132 15.80 -20.89 17.61
CA LEU A 132 14.90 -20.56 18.72
C LEU A 132 15.64 -20.37 20.05
N ARG A 133 16.71 -21.12 20.32
CA ARG A 133 17.48 -21.02 21.57
C ARG A 133 18.11 -19.64 21.78
N GLY A 134 18.51 -18.97 20.70
CA GLY A 134 19.10 -17.62 20.75
C GLY A 134 18.09 -16.48 20.70
N LEU A 135 16.80 -16.78 20.57
CA LEU A 135 15.79 -15.77 20.30
C LEU A 135 15.39 -15.03 21.58
N LYS A 136 15.65 -13.72 21.60
CA LYS A 136 15.06 -12.81 22.59
C LYS A 136 13.70 -12.35 22.09
N LEU A 137 12.63 -12.87 22.69
CA LEU A 137 11.27 -12.48 22.36
C LEU A 137 10.97 -11.10 22.96
N PRO A 138 10.35 -10.17 22.21
CA PRO A 138 9.85 -8.94 22.78
C PRO A 138 8.72 -9.26 23.77
N VAL A 139 8.71 -8.59 24.92
CA VAL A 139 7.57 -8.62 25.84
C VAL A 139 6.42 -7.88 25.16
N GLY A 140 5.28 -8.56 25.04
CA GLY A 140 4.08 -8.05 24.36
C GLY A 140 3.17 -7.27 25.29
#